data_AF-A0A925VDM7-F1
#
_entry.id   AF-A0A925VDM7-F1
#
_cell.length_a   1.000
_cell.length_b   1.000
_cell.length_c   1.000
_cell.angle_alpha   90.00
_cell.angle_beta   90.00
_cell.angle_gamma   90.00
#
_symmetry.space_group_name_H-M   'P 1'
#
loop_
_entity.id
_entity.type
_entity.pdbx_description
1 polymer ?
#
loop_
_entity_poly.entity_id
_entity_poly.type
_entity_poly.pdbx_seq_one_letter_code
_entity_poly.pdbx_strand_id
1 'polypeptide(L)'
;MVGPLHQNLALHCDRDDARYELAAALELHDDAYHVRVQEIVGSIAALDGTGLLRDVARASFGEALGYVLHGVEDGPTRIGLVEGYYAYLGLGMVWLDTLESGLIDAPSALVASTWARTRPNASRLACAVTEGFLEAAVRTITGWCAEVRELRDAELGARCRYAVTLHGPAAPTERAAGSGAHLRLLPTPARVQLQSGVDGLIEIDGRWFAHVPAGLYAKALAEWLALAASSGAPLLALALAQLDYVSAPAAAPLRLAPQT
;
A
#
# COMPACT_ATOMS: atom_id res chain seq x y z
N MET A 1 4.74 28.78 -2.87
CA MET A 1 5.61 28.00 -3.77
C MET A 1 5.72 26.61 -3.18
N VAL A 2 5.09 25.63 -3.82
CA VAL A 2 5.19 24.22 -3.44
C VAL A 2 6.56 23.73 -3.93
N GLY A 3 7.41 23.24 -3.03
CA GLY A 3 8.68 22.60 -3.42
C GLY A 3 8.42 21.37 -4.30
N PRO A 4 9.38 20.95 -5.14
CA PRO A 4 9.20 19.77 -5.98
C PRO A 4 8.89 18.51 -5.14
N LEU A 5 8.01 17.63 -5.66
CA LEU A 5 7.41 16.45 -4.99
C LEU A 5 8.39 15.62 -4.12
N HIS A 6 9.65 15.50 -4.54
CA HIS A 6 10.70 14.81 -3.79
C HIS A 6 10.99 15.42 -2.40
N GLN A 7 10.77 16.72 -2.21
CA GLN A 7 10.99 17.40 -0.93
C GLN A 7 9.88 17.09 0.09
N ASN A 8 8.65 16.81 -0.37
CA ASN A 8 7.50 16.48 0.49
C ASN A 8 7.32 14.97 0.70
N LEU A 9 7.77 14.13 -0.25
CA LEU A 9 7.77 12.66 -0.13
C LEU A 9 8.83 12.13 0.85
N ALA A 10 9.43 12.99 1.68
CA ALA A 10 10.55 12.68 2.54
C ALA A 10 11.72 12.02 1.77
N LEU A 11 12.29 12.77 0.82
CA LEU A 11 13.72 12.67 0.57
C LEU A 11 14.35 13.84 1.33
N HIS A 12 14.47 13.72 2.66
CA HIS A 12 15.37 14.63 3.37
C HIS A 12 16.78 14.27 2.94
N CYS A 13 17.33 15.05 2.00
CA CYS A 13 18.71 14.95 1.58
C CYS A 13 19.54 15.74 2.59
N ASP A 14 20.20 15.04 3.50
CA ASP A 14 21.25 15.67 4.29
C ASP A 14 22.42 15.97 3.34
N ARG A 15 22.58 17.25 2.99
CA ARG A 15 23.54 17.72 1.98
C ARG A 15 24.99 17.40 2.36
N ASP A 16 25.26 17.18 3.65
CA ASP A 16 26.61 16.92 4.14
C ASP A 16 26.95 15.42 4.14
N ASP A 17 25.96 14.52 4.02
CA ASP A 17 26.17 13.08 4.23
C ASP A 17 25.53 12.14 3.18
N ALA A 18 24.90 12.69 2.13
CA ALA A 18 24.24 11.94 1.04
C ALA A 18 23.25 10.86 1.55
N ARG A 19 22.64 11.09 2.71
CA ARG A 19 21.60 10.22 3.28
C ARG A 19 20.23 10.72 2.84
N TYR A 20 19.39 9.80 2.41
CA TYR A 20 17.97 10.06 2.17
C TYR A 20 17.19 9.41 3.31
N GLU A 21 16.51 10.23 4.12
CA GLU A 21 15.60 9.73 5.15
C GLU A 21 14.18 9.68 4.59
N LEU A 22 13.69 8.46 4.35
CA LEU A 22 12.28 8.23 4.05
C LEU A 22 11.48 8.25 5.36
N ALA A 23 10.34 8.96 5.36
CA ALA A 23 9.52 9.16 6.55
C ALA A 23 8.89 7.89 7.14
N ALA A 24 8.89 6.79 6.39
CA ALA A 24 8.55 5.46 6.87
C ALA A 24 9.51 4.45 6.23
N ALA A 25 9.95 3.45 6.98
CA ALA A 25 10.66 2.32 6.38
C ALA A 25 9.72 1.63 5.38
N LEU A 26 10.16 1.43 4.15
CA LEU A 26 9.40 0.75 3.09
C LEU A 26 10.05 -0.58 2.74
N GLU A 27 9.23 -1.58 2.45
CA GLU A 27 9.62 -2.85 1.86
C GLU A 27 9.13 -2.91 0.41
N LEU A 28 9.97 -3.44 -0.49
CA LEU A 28 9.63 -3.64 -1.89
C LEU A 28 9.28 -5.10 -2.12
N HIS A 29 8.08 -5.35 -2.65
CA HIS A 29 7.61 -6.69 -2.99
C HIS A 29 7.13 -6.74 -4.44
N ASP A 30 7.29 -7.92 -5.08
CA ASP A 30 6.73 -8.15 -6.41
C ASP A 30 5.22 -8.39 -6.34
N ASP A 31 4.55 -8.09 -7.44
CA ASP A 31 3.10 -8.15 -7.56
C ASP A 31 2.52 -9.55 -7.27
N ALA A 32 3.26 -10.61 -7.57
CA ALA A 32 2.91 -11.98 -7.21
C ALA A 32 2.85 -12.18 -5.69
N TYR A 33 3.79 -11.59 -4.93
CA TYR A 33 3.74 -11.60 -3.47
C TYR A 33 2.56 -10.78 -2.93
N HIS A 34 2.34 -9.57 -3.45
CA HIS A 34 1.19 -8.71 -3.08
C HIS A 34 -0.15 -9.43 -3.22
N VAL A 35 -0.35 -10.12 -4.34
CA VAL A 35 -1.56 -10.91 -4.60
C VAL A 35 -1.63 -12.12 -3.66
N ARG A 36 -0.53 -12.84 -3.49
CA ARG A 36 -0.52 -14.08 -2.69
C ARG A 36 -0.89 -13.84 -1.22
N VAL A 37 -0.38 -12.77 -0.61
CA VAL A 37 -0.74 -12.46 0.78
C VAL A 37 -2.24 -12.17 0.92
N GLN A 38 -2.81 -11.40 -0.01
CA GLN A 38 -4.24 -11.12 -0.04
C GLN A 38 -5.08 -12.39 -0.24
N GLU A 39 -4.66 -13.28 -1.15
CA GLU A 39 -5.32 -14.57 -1.36
C GLU A 39 -5.31 -15.43 -0.10
N ILE A 40 -4.16 -15.54 0.58
CA ILE A 40 -4.00 -16.42 1.74
C ILE A 40 -4.79 -15.90 2.93
N VAL A 41 -4.67 -14.61 3.24
CA VAL A 41 -5.41 -13.99 4.35
C VAL A 41 -6.92 -14.08 4.09
N GLY A 42 -7.37 -13.93 2.83
CA GLY A 42 -8.77 -14.07 2.44
C GLY A 42 -9.27 -15.50 2.20
N SER A 43 -8.41 -16.53 2.31
CA SER A 43 -8.74 -17.91 1.88
C SER A 43 -9.66 -18.66 2.84
N ILE A 44 -9.65 -18.30 4.13
CA ILE A 44 -10.43 -18.99 5.16
C ILE A 44 -11.73 -18.21 5.39
N ALA A 45 -12.82 -18.67 4.77
CA ALA A 45 -14.12 -17.97 4.81
C ALA A 45 -14.69 -17.72 6.22
N ALA A 46 -14.27 -18.51 7.22
CA ALA A 46 -14.67 -18.32 8.62
C ALA A 46 -13.95 -17.16 9.32
N LEU A 47 -12.89 -16.61 8.70
CA LEU A 47 -12.10 -15.49 9.21
C LEU A 47 -12.30 -14.28 8.29
N ASP A 48 -12.55 -13.10 8.87
CA ASP A 48 -12.54 -11.85 8.09
C ASP A 48 -11.10 -11.36 7.87
N GLY A 49 -10.32 -12.14 7.13
CA GLY A 49 -8.93 -11.78 6.84
C GLY A 49 -8.83 -10.54 5.95
N THR A 50 -9.74 -10.39 4.98
CA THR A 50 -9.77 -9.22 4.09
C THR A 50 -9.97 -7.93 4.89
N GLY A 51 -10.93 -7.92 5.83
CA GLY A 51 -11.13 -6.79 6.75
C GLY A 51 -9.92 -6.50 7.61
N LEU A 52 -9.29 -7.55 8.17
CA LEU A 52 -8.07 -7.42 8.98
C LEU A 52 -6.90 -6.82 8.18
N LEU A 53 -6.65 -7.31 6.96
CA LEU A 53 -5.57 -6.79 6.12
C LEU A 53 -5.81 -5.31 5.77
N ARG A 54 -7.05 -4.94 5.49
CA ARG A 54 -7.43 -3.55 5.25
C ARG A 54 -7.18 -2.68 6.49
N ASP A 55 -7.52 -3.14 7.68
CA ASP A 55 -7.29 -2.40 8.93
C ASP A 55 -5.79 -2.21 9.22
N VAL A 56 -4.99 -3.24 9.00
CA VAL A 56 -3.53 -3.16 9.14
C VAL A 56 -2.94 -2.19 8.12
N ALA A 57 -3.40 -2.24 6.86
CA ALA A 57 -2.98 -1.31 5.82
C ALA A 57 -3.37 0.14 6.17
N ARG A 58 -4.62 0.37 6.60
CA ARG A 58 -5.11 1.68 7.05
C ARG A 58 -4.26 2.27 8.17
N ALA A 59 -3.94 1.47 9.19
CA ALA A 59 -3.10 1.93 10.28
C ALA A 59 -1.67 2.29 9.80
N SER A 60 -1.06 1.42 9.00
CA SER A 60 0.32 1.57 8.55
C SER A 60 0.50 2.73 7.57
N PHE A 61 -0.42 2.88 6.61
CA PHE A 61 -0.41 4.01 5.69
C PHE A 61 -0.84 5.31 6.35
N GLY A 62 -1.72 5.28 7.36
CA GLY A 62 -2.09 6.48 8.11
C GLY A 62 -0.90 7.14 8.80
N GLU A 63 0.01 6.34 9.35
CA GLU A 63 1.28 6.84 9.90
C GLU A 63 2.13 7.49 8.80
N ALA A 64 2.38 6.78 7.69
CA ALA A 64 3.19 7.30 6.59
C ALA A 64 2.61 8.58 5.98
N LEU A 65 1.29 8.64 5.76
CA LEU A 65 0.59 9.81 5.24
C LEU A 65 0.62 10.99 6.22
N GLY A 66 0.62 10.73 7.52
CA GLY A 66 0.80 11.75 8.55
C GLY A 66 2.13 12.49 8.42
N TYR A 67 3.19 11.79 7.97
CA TYR A 67 4.47 12.42 7.65
C TYR A 67 4.47 13.10 6.29
N VAL A 68 3.97 12.44 5.23
CA VAL A 68 3.90 13.01 3.87
C VAL A 68 3.13 14.34 3.84
N LEU A 69 2.09 14.45 4.65
CA LEU A 69 1.22 15.63 4.72
C LEU A 69 1.57 16.58 5.88
N HIS A 70 2.72 16.39 6.52
CA HIS A 70 3.14 17.22 7.65
C HIS A 70 3.31 18.68 7.21
N GLY A 71 2.64 19.60 7.91
CA GLY A 71 2.73 21.04 7.64
C GLY A 71 2.01 21.51 6.37
N VAL A 72 1.27 20.63 5.69
CA VAL A 72 0.48 20.97 4.49
C VAL A 72 -0.97 21.16 4.88
N GLU A 73 -1.49 22.38 4.82
CA GLU A 73 -2.89 22.66 5.23
C GLU A 73 -3.86 22.75 4.04
N ASP A 74 -3.37 23.09 2.84
CA ASP A 74 -4.19 23.28 1.64
C ASP A 74 -4.75 21.96 1.10
N GLY A 75 -6.09 21.87 0.97
CA GLY A 75 -6.80 20.65 0.55
C GLY A 75 -6.36 20.10 -0.81
N PRO A 76 -6.38 20.90 -1.89
CA PRO A 76 -5.90 20.48 -3.21
C PRO A 76 -4.45 19.98 -3.20
N THR A 77 -3.56 20.66 -2.47
CA THR A 77 -2.16 20.21 -2.32
C THR A 77 -2.07 18.87 -1.58
N ARG A 78 -2.87 18.66 -0.53
CA ARG A 78 -2.91 17.38 0.20
C ARG A 78 -3.39 16.25 -0.71
N ILE A 79 -4.42 16.47 -1.52
CA ILE A 79 -4.93 15.50 -2.50
C ILE A 79 -3.81 15.10 -3.47
N GLY A 80 -3.18 16.07 -4.14
CA GLY A 80 -2.12 15.78 -5.12
C GLY A 80 -0.90 15.07 -4.51
N LEU A 81 -0.56 15.35 -3.25
CA LEU A 81 0.51 14.64 -2.54
C LEU A 81 0.14 13.19 -2.23
N VAL A 82 -1.11 12.91 -1.85
CA VAL A 82 -1.56 11.53 -1.61
C VAL A 82 -1.59 10.72 -2.89
N GLU A 83 -2.13 11.28 -3.98
CA GLU A 83 -2.15 10.62 -5.29
C GLU A 83 -0.72 10.35 -5.78
N GLY A 84 0.16 11.36 -5.68
CA GLY A 84 1.58 11.23 -6.02
C GLY A 84 2.31 10.21 -5.14
N TYR A 85 1.98 10.12 -3.85
CA TYR A 85 2.55 9.11 -2.94
C TYR A 85 2.08 7.70 -3.31
N TYR A 86 0.80 7.51 -3.62
CA TYR A 86 0.29 6.21 -4.07
C TYR A 86 0.99 5.71 -5.34
N ALA A 87 1.18 6.60 -6.31
CA ALA A 87 1.93 6.31 -7.54
C ALA A 87 3.42 6.07 -7.28
N TYR A 88 4.03 6.85 -6.40
CA TYR A 88 5.42 6.65 -5.99
C TYR A 88 5.65 5.28 -5.35
N LEU A 89 4.66 4.76 -4.61
CA LEU A 89 4.72 3.42 -4.04
C LEU A 89 4.61 2.30 -5.08
N GLY A 90 4.32 2.60 -6.36
CA GLY A 90 4.14 1.57 -7.39
C GLY A 90 2.78 0.86 -7.33
N LEU A 91 1.82 1.39 -6.57
CA LEU A 91 0.50 0.77 -6.38
C LEU A 91 -0.47 1.07 -7.54
N GLY A 92 -0.07 1.96 -8.46
CA GLY A 92 -0.88 2.43 -9.59
C GLY A 92 -1.26 3.89 -9.45
N MET A 93 -2.43 4.27 -9.95
CA MET A 93 -2.96 5.63 -9.89
C MET A 93 -4.32 5.64 -9.20
N VAL A 94 -4.58 6.69 -8.44
CA VAL A 94 -5.89 7.01 -7.85
C VAL A 94 -6.21 8.47 -8.11
N TRP A 95 -7.50 8.77 -8.26
CA TRP A 95 -8.04 10.11 -8.44
C TRP A 95 -9.03 10.41 -7.31
N LEU A 96 -8.61 11.27 -6.38
CA LEU A 96 -9.33 11.66 -5.18
C LEU A 96 -10.16 12.94 -5.38
N ASP A 97 -10.07 13.57 -6.55
CA ASP A 97 -10.92 14.70 -6.95
C ASP A 97 -12.41 14.35 -6.98
N THR A 98 -12.74 13.06 -7.16
CA THR A 98 -14.11 12.53 -7.13
C THR A 98 -14.65 12.24 -5.73
N LEU A 99 -13.86 12.48 -4.66
CA LEU A 99 -14.25 12.15 -3.29
C LEU A 99 -15.55 12.82 -2.84
N GLU A 100 -15.85 14.03 -3.31
CA GLU A 100 -17.11 14.74 -3.02
C GLU A 100 -18.35 13.99 -3.51
N SER A 101 -18.19 13.17 -4.56
CA SER A 101 -19.26 12.31 -5.08
C SER A 101 -19.39 10.98 -4.34
N GLY A 102 -18.56 10.73 -3.31
CA GLY A 102 -18.49 9.46 -2.61
C GLY A 102 -17.87 8.34 -3.44
N LEU A 103 -17.03 8.68 -4.41
CA LEU A 103 -16.32 7.73 -5.26
C LEU A 103 -14.83 8.07 -5.35
N ILE A 104 -14.02 7.06 -5.64
CA ILE A 104 -12.62 7.20 -6.01
C ILE A 104 -12.37 6.34 -7.25
N ASP A 105 -11.78 6.92 -8.28
CA ASP A 105 -11.38 6.20 -9.48
C ASP A 105 -9.91 5.79 -9.39
N ALA A 106 -9.59 4.57 -9.79
CA ALA A 106 -8.23 4.07 -9.90
C ALA A 106 -8.00 3.57 -11.33
N PRO A 107 -7.49 4.42 -12.24
CA PRO A 107 -7.35 4.06 -13.66
C PRO A 107 -6.25 3.00 -13.91
N SER A 108 -5.42 2.73 -12.91
CA SER A 108 -4.46 1.63 -12.88
C SER A 108 -4.30 1.16 -11.44
N ALA A 109 -4.37 -0.14 -11.22
CA ALA A 109 -4.10 -0.73 -9.92
C ALA A 109 -3.21 -1.96 -10.08
N LEU A 110 -2.11 -2.01 -9.31
CA LEU A 110 -1.14 -3.11 -9.36
C LEU A 110 -1.85 -4.47 -9.21
N VAL A 111 -2.60 -4.62 -8.11
CA VAL A 111 -3.25 -5.88 -7.72
C VAL A 111 -4.30 -6.31 -8.73
N ALA A 112 -5.18 -5.41 -9.17
CA ALA A 112 -6.19 -5.70 -10.18
C ALA A 112 -5.56 -6.10 -11.52
N SER A 113 -4.49 -5.43 -11.92
CA SER A 113 -3.76 -5.76 -13.13
C SER A 113 -3.11 -7.14 -13.05
N THR A 114 -2.60 -7.53 -11.88
CA THR A 114 -2.05 -8.87 -11.64
C THR A 114 -3.16 -9.93 -11.61
N TRP A 115 -4.32 -9.66 -11.01
CA TRP A 115 -5.47 -10.57 -11.05
C TRP A 115 -6.02 -10.76 -12.46
N ALA A 116 -6.15 -9.70 -13.25
CA ALA A 116 -6.57 -9.80 -14.64
C ALA A 116 -5.66 -10.74 -15.44
N ARG A 117 -4.34 -10.71 -15.17
CA ARG A 117 -3.35 -11.57 -15.83
C ARG A 117 -3.34 -13.01 -15.31
N THR A 118 -3.50 -13.22 -14.01
CA THR A 118 -3.29 -14.54 -13.37
C THR A 118 -4.58 -15.29 -13.07
N ARG A 119 -5.70 -14.57 -12.95
CA ARG A 119 -7.00 -15.06 -12.48
C ARG A 119 -8.16 -14.37 -13.23
N PRO A 120 -8.27 -14.49 -14.57
CA PRO A 120 -9.25 -13.74 -15.38
C PRO A 120 -10.73 -13.97 -14.99
N ASN A 121 -11.03 -15.00 -14.18
CA ASN A 121 -12.39 -15.32 -13.72
C ASN A 121 -12.59 -15.13 -12.20
N ALA A 122 -11.65 -14.52 -11.48
CA ALA A 122 -11.76 -14.33 -10.03
C ALA A 122 -12.62 -13.12 -9.67
N SER A 123 -13.94 -13.26 -9.80
CA SER A 123 -14.95 -12.21 -9.52
C SER A 123 -15.12 -11.83 -8.04
N ARG A 124 -14.21 -12.25 -7.15
CA ARG A 124 -14.35 -12.13 -5.68
C ARG A 124 -13.17 -11.49 -4.96
N LEU A 125 -12.07 -11.17 -5.64
CA LEU A 125 -10.90 -10.61 -4.98
C LEU A 125 -11.05 -9.09 -4.90
N ALA A 126 -10.85 -8.54 -3.70
CA ALA A 126 -10.92 -7.10 -3.42
C ALA A 126 -9.55 -6.61 -2.95
N CYS A 127 -9.10 -5.46 -3.43
CA CYS A 127 -7.79 -4.87 -3.17
C CYS A 127 -7.69 -4.32 -1.74
N ALA A 128 -7.69 -5.18 -0.72
CA ALA A 128 -7.77 -4.80 0.69
C ALA A 128 -6.67 -3.81 1.12
N VAL A 129 -5.47 -3.95 0.57
CA VAL A 129 -4.35 -3.02 0.83
C VAL A 129 -4.66 -1.63 0.28
N THR A 130 -5.19 -1.54 -0.93
CA THR A 130 -5.63 -0.28 -1.54
C THR A 130 -6.82 0.31 -0.79
N GLU A 131 -7.83 -0.50 -0.41
CA GLU A 131 -8.93 -0.02 0.43
C GLU A 131 -8.41 0.61 1.72
N GLY A 132 -7.46 -0.03 2.40
CA GLY A 132 -6.88 0.48 3.64
C GLY A 132 -6.07 1.76 3.43
N PHE A 133 -5.29 1.83 2.35
CA PHE A 133 -4.62 3.07 1.94
C PHE A 133 -5.63 4.20 1.73
N LEU A 134 -6.71 3.95 1.00
CA LEU A 134 -7.71 4.97 0.68
C LEU A 134 -8.48 5.41 1.93
N GLU A 135 -8.80 4.50 2.86
CA GLU A 135 -9.38 4.87 4.17
C GLU A 135 -8.43 5.78 4.97
N ALA A 136 -7.13 5.48 4.95
CA ALA A 136 -6.11 6.33 5.58
C ALA A 136 -5.98 7.69 4.88
N ALA A 137 -6.02 7.72 3.55
CA ALA A 137 -5.99 8.92 2.73
C ALA A 137 -7.16 9.84 3.04
N VAL A 138 -8.39 9.32 2.97
CA VAL A 138 -9.60 10.10 3.26
C VAL A 138 -9.55 10.64 4.68
N ARG A 139 -9.16 9.82 5.67
CA ARG A 139 -9.01 10.27 7.05
C ARG A 139 -7.99 11.39 7.18
N THR A 140 -6.84 11.24 6.53
CA THR A 140 -5.79 12.24 6.65
C THR A 140 -6.20 13.54 5.95
N ILE A 141 -6.78 13.48 4.75
CA ILE A 141 -7.20 14.68 3.98
C ILE A 141 -8.33 15.42 4.69
N THR A 142 -9.39 14.71 5.07
CA THR A 142 -10.65 15.31 5.52
C THR A 142 -10.77 15.43 7.04
N GLY A 143 -10.01 14.62 7.79
CA GLY A 143 -10.22 14.43 9.23
C GLY A 143 -11.38 13.50 9.57
N TRP A 144 -12.04 12.86 8.60
CA TRP A 144 -13.18 11.98 8.83
C TRP A 144 -12.81 10.50 8.73
N CYS A 145 -13.43 9.67 9.56
CA CYS A 145 -13.38 8.22 9.36
C CYS A 145 -14.19 7.86 8.11
N ALA A 146 -13.62 6.97 7.30
CA ALA A 146 -14.23 6.52 6.06
C ALA A 146 -14.13 5.00 5.93
N GLU A 147 -15.07 4.44 5.21
CA GLU A 147 -15.06 3.06 4.75
C GLU A 147 -14.86 3.02 3.24
N VAL A 148 -13.73 2.40 2.89
CA VAL A 148 -13.10 2.06 1.61
C VAL A 148 -13.62 0.81 0.91
N ARG A 149 -14.56 0.80 -0.05
CA ARG A 149 -14.95 -0.49 -0.69
C ARG A 149 -14.78 -0.50 -2.18
N GLU A 150 -14.06 -1.49 -2.71
CA GLU A 150 -13.96 -1.71 -4.14
C GLU A 150 -15.34 -2.09 -4.72
N LEU A 151 -15.78 -1.32 -5.71
CA LEU A 151 -16.97 -1.65 -6.50
C LEU A 151 -16.59 -2.76 -7.48
N ARG A 152 -17.33 -3.86 -7.40
CA ARG A 152 -17.13 -4.99 -8.31
C ARG A 152 -17.57 -4.58 -9.70
N ASP A 153 -16.61 -4.45 -10.60
CA ASP A 153 -16.90 -4.28 -12.01
C ASP A 153 -15.97 -5.18 -12.83
N ALA A 154 -16.51 -6.29 -13.31
CA ALA A 154 -15.76 -7.30 -14.06
C ALA A 154 -15.26 -6.78 -15.42
N GLU A 155 -15.77 -5.64 -15.87
CA GLU A 155 -15.44 -5.04 -17.18
C GLU A 155 -14.24 -4.09 -17.12
N LEU A 156 -13.78 -3.70 -15.93
CA LEU A 156 -12.78 -2.64 -15.77
C LEU A 156 -11.32 -3.12 -15.89
N GLY A 157 -11.07 -4.43 -15.87
CA GLY A 157 -9.74 -5.00 -16.05
C GLY A 157 -8.73 -4.50 -15.00
N ALA A 158 -7.77 -3.67 -15.43
CA ALA A 158 -6.76 -3.04 -14.57
C ALA A 158 -7.28 -1.79 -13.82
N ARG A 159 -8.49 -1.33 -14.16
CA ARG A 159 -9.14 -0.18 -13.54
C ARG A 159 -10.01 -0.64 -12.38
N CYS A 160 -10.06 0.15 -11.32
CA CYS A 160 -10.94 -0.07 -10.19
C CYS A 160 -11.72 1.21 -9.89
N ARG A 161 -12.86 1.04 -9.23
CA ARG A 161 -13.61 2.15 -8.64
C ARG A 161 -13.94 1.78 -7.21
N TYR A 162 -13.94 2.76 -6.32
CA TYR A 162 -14.20 2.55 -4.90
C TYR A 162 -15.33 3.44 -4.40
N ALA A 163 -16.16 2.89 -3.52
CA ALA A 163 -17.21 3.60 -2.82
C ALA A 163 -16.72 4.18 -1.48
N VAL A 164 -17.03 5.46 -1.36
CA VAL A 164 -16.94 6.45 -0.27
C VAL A 164 -18.00 6.40 0.84
N THR A 165 -17.86 5.70 1.97
CA THR A 165 -18.82 5.90 3.10
C THR A 165 -18.17 6.62 4.27
N LEU A 166 -18.63 7.84 4.59
CA LEU A 166 -18.11 8.63 5.72
C LEU A 166 -18.87 8.31 7.02
N HIS A 167 -18.14 8.12 8.12
CA HIS A 167 -18.69 7.68 9.42
C HIS A 167 -18.65 8.76 10.51
N GLY A 168 -18.14 9.96 10.19
CA GLY A 168 -18.01 11.08 11.13
C GLY A 168 -16.55 11.52 11.34
N PRO A 169 -16.31 12.56 12.15
CA PRO A 169 -14.96 13.05 12.43
C PRO A 169 -14.15 11.98 13.16
N ALA A 170 -12.90 11.82 12.76
CA ALA A 170 -11.97 10.94 13.45
C ALA A 170 -11.64 11.50 14.84
N ALA A 171 -11.54 10.60 15.82
CA ALA A 171 -10.97 10.99 17.11
C ALA A 171 -9.55 11.55 16.90
N PRO A 172 -9.15 12.60 17.64
CA PRO A 172 -7.81 13.13 17.57
C PRO A 172 -6.83 12.01 17.94
N THR A 173 -6.00 11.62 16.99
CA THR A 173 -4.92 10.68 17.25
C THR A 173 -3.83 11.43 18.00
N GLU A 174 -3.58 11.08 19.26
CA GLU A 174 -2.32 11.46 19.90
C GLU A 174 -1.19 10.98 19.00
N ARG A 175 -0.31 11.91 18.57
CA ARG A 175 0.90 11.54 17.85
C ARG A 175 1.68 10.61 18.76
N ALA A 176 1.70 9.31 18.43
CA ALA A 176 2.65 8.41 19.04
C ALA A 176 4.05 9.02 18.80
N ALA A 177 4.79 9.27 19.88
CA ALA A 177 6.19 9.65 19.80
C ALA A 177 6.95 8.45 19.20
N GLY A 178 7.03 8.38 17.88
CA GLY A 178 7.75 7.34 17.17
C GLY A 178 9.25 7.52 17.39
N SER A 179 9.87 6.53 18.02
CA SER A 179 11.31 6.29 17.95
C SER A 179 11.70 6.20 16.48
N GLY A 180 12.39 7.21 15.96
CA GLY A 180 12.88 7.26 14.59
C GLY A 180 13.72 6.02 14.28
N ALA A 181 13.14 5.04 13.61
CA ALA A 181 13.89 3.93 13.05
C ALA A 181 14.61 4.47 11.81
N HIS A 182 15.87 4.88 11.98
CA HIS A 182 16.74 5.28 10.89
C HIS A 182 17.01 4.07 9.99
N LEU A 183 16.38 4.04 8.81
CA LEU A 183 16.78 3.10 7.77
C LEU A 183 18.00 3.69 7.03
N ARG A 184 19.15 3.04 7.19
CA ARG A 184 20.29 3.26 6.31
C ARG A 184 19.93 2.63 4.97
N LEU A 185 19.55 3.44 3.98
CA LEU A 185 19.51 2.96 2.59
C LEU A 185 20.92 2.43 2.29
N LEU A 186 21.03 1.11 2.10
CA LEU A 186 22.20 0.57 1.40
C LEU A 186 22.29 1.31 0.07
N PRO A 187 23.50 1.68 -0.40
CA PRO A 187 23.66 2.42 -1.63
C PRO A 187 22.86 1.70 -2.71
N THR A 188 21.80 2.35 -3.17
CA THR A 188 20.98 1.86 -4.28
C THR A 188 21.98 1.53 -5.38
N PRO A 189 22.03 0.27 -5.85
CA PRO A 189 22.98 -0.10 -6.88
C PRO A 189 22.77 0.86 -8.06
N ALA A 190 23.79 1.70 -8.29
CA ALA A 190 23.90 2.78 -9.26
C ALA A 190 22.60 3.17 -9.97
N ARG A 191 21.97 4.30 -9.58
CA ARG A 191 21.05 5.10 -10.41
C ARG A 191 20.17 4.26 -11.38
N VAL A 192 19.41 3.30 -10.87
CA VAL A 192 18.20 2.92 -11.60
C VAL A 192 17.24 4.07 -11.33
N GLN A 193 17.08 4.95 -12.31
CA GLN A 193 15.90 5.82 -12.34
C GLN A 193 14.70 4.87 -12.42
N LEU A 194 14.13 4.52 -11.27
CA LEU A 194 12.83 3.87 -11.19
C LEU A 194 11.81 4.92 -11.65
N GLN A 195 11.65 5.04 -12.96
CA GLN A 195 10.52 5.75 -13.52
C GLN A 195 9.33 4.82 -13.28
N SER A 196 8.45 5.20 -12.37
CA SER A 196 7.08 4.70 -12.47
C SER A 196 6.60 4.98 -13.89
N GLY A 197 5.90 4.04 -14.51
CA GLY A 197 5.18 4.32 -15.73
C GLY A 197 4.24 5.51 -15.54
N VAL A 198 3.68 6.04 -16.63
CA VAL A 198 2.63 7.08 -16.57
C VAL A 198 1.41 6.61 -15.76
N ASP A 199 1.30 5.30 -15.55
CA ASP A 199 0.29 4.58 -14.79
C ASP A 199 0.66 4.34 -13.32
N GLY A 200 1.76 4.89 -12.80
CA GLY A 200 2.14 4.76 -11.39
C GLY A 200 2.56 3.34 -10.98
N LEU A 201 2.87 2.47 -11.93
CA LEU A 201 3.41 1.13 -11.68
C LEU A 201 4.94 1.12 -11.83
N ILE A 202 5.63 0.31 -11.03
CA ILE A 202 7.09 0.13 -11.11
C ILE A 202 7.35 -1.22 -11.77
N GLU A 203 7.94 -1.23 -12.97
CA GLU A 203 8.32 -2.45 -13.68
C GLU A 203 9.84 -2.68 -13.64
N ILE A 204 10.25 -3.89 -13.26
CA ILE A 204 11.66 -4.34 -13.30
C ILE A 204 11.67 -5.77 -13.87
N ASP A 205 12.40 -5.98 -14.97
CA ASP A 205 12.55 -7.28 -15.63
C ASP A 205 11.21 -8.00 -15.93
N GLY A 206 10.19 -7.26 -16.38
CA GLY A 206 8.87 -7.82 -16.73
C GLY A 206 7.99 -8.18 -15.53
N ARG A 207 8.38 -7.77 -14.32
CA ARG A 207 7.60 -7.89 -13.09
C ARG A 207 7.23 -6.52 -12.57
N TRP A 208 6.07 -6.42 -11.95
CA TRP A 208 5.68 -5.20 -11.26
C TRP A 208 6.00 -5.28 -9.78
N PHE A 209 6.34 -4.14 -9.21
CA PHE A 209 6.72 -4.00 -7.82
C PHE A 209 5.96 -2.86 -7.17
N ALA A 210 5.72 -3.02 -5.88
CA ALA A 210 5.27 -1.91 -5.05
C ALA A 210 5.91 -1.92 -3.68
N HIS A 211 6.10 -0.71 -3.18
CA HIS A 211 6.50 -0.42 -1.84
C HIS A 211 5.30 -0.43 -0.89
N VAL A 212 5.50 -0.98 0.31
CA VAL A 212 4.56 -0.91 1.43
C VAL A 212 5.30 -0.53 2.70
N PRO A 213 4.63 0.03 3.71
CA PRO A 213 5.21 0.20 5.04
C PRO A 213 5.84 -1.10 5.54
N ALA A 214 7.06 -0.99 6.07
CA ALA A 214 7.81 -2.13 6.57
C ALA A 214 7.00 -2.86 7.66
N GLY A 215 7.00 -4.19 7.59
CA GLY A 215 6.23 -5.03 8.49
C GLY A 215 4.72 -5.04 8.25
N LEU A 216 4.16 -4.33 7.26
CA LEU A 216 2.71 -4.36 6.97
C LEU A 216 2.21 -5.80 6.80
N TYR A 217 2.86 -6.58 5.94
CA TYR A 217 2.45 -7.97 5.69
C TYR A 217 2.78 -8.89 6.86
N ALA A 218 3.93 -8.71 7.51
CA ALA A 218 4.27 -9.50 8.70
C ALA A 218 3.24 -9.30 9.82
N LYS A 219 2.82 -8.04 10.06
CA LYS A 219 1.78 -7.70 11.03
C LYS A 219 0.42 -8.29 10.63
N ALA A 220 0.01 -8.14 9.38
CA ALA A 220 -1.26 -8.71 8.90
C ALA A 220 -1.30 -10.24 9.06
N LEU A 221 -0.22 -10.93 8.70
CA LEU A 221 -0.13 -12.39 8.86
C LEU A 221 -0.13 -12.80 10.34
N ALA A 222 0.57 -12.06 11.21
CA ALA A 222 0.58 -12.33 12.65
C ALA A 222 -0.80 -12.12 13.29
N GLU A 223 -1.50 -11.03 12.95
CA GLU A 223 -2.85 -10.76 13.43
C GLU A 223 -3.86 -11.80 12.89
N TRP A 224 -3.72 -12.20 11.62
CA TRP A 224 -4.55 -13.25 11.04
C TRP A 224 -4.35 -14.62 11.71
N LEU A 225 -3.12 -14.98 12.05
CA LEU A 225 -2.82 -16.17 12.86
C LEU A 225 -3.44 -16.08 14.26
N ALA A 226 -3.35 -14.92 14.91
CA ALA A 226 -3.96 -14.71 16.22
C ALA A 226 -5.48 -14.85 16.15
N LEU A 227 -6.11 -14.31 15.10
CA LEU A 227 -7.54 -14.47 14.84
C LEU A 227 -7.91 -15.96 14.65
N ALA A 228 -7.14 -16.70 13.83
CA ALA A 228 -7.33 -18.13 13.63
C ALA A 228 -7.18 -18.93 14.94
N ALA A 229 -6.18 -18.60 15.76
CA ALA A 229 -5.95 -19.23 17.06
C ALA A 229 -7.13 -18.99 18.03
N SER A 230 -7.65 -17.76 18.07
CA SER A 230 -8.81 -17.42 18.91
C SER A 230 -10.10 -18.11 18.48
N SER A 231 -10.17 -18.50 17.20
CA SER A 231 -11.33 -19.16 16.59
C SER A 231 -11.27 -20.70 16.68
N GLY A 232 -10.16 -21.25 17.18
CA GLY A 232 -10.01 -22.66 17.56
C GLY A 232 -8.97 -23.43 16.73
N ALA A 233 -8.58 -24.59 17.28
CA ALA A 233 -7.50 -25.42 16.72
C ALA A 233 -7.66 -25.81 15.23
N PRO A 234 -8.88 -26.15 14.73
CA PRO A 234 -9.04 -26.48 13.31
C PRO A 234 -8.71 -25.31 12.37
N LEU A 235 -9.12 -24.09 12.74
CA LEU A 235 -8.86 -22.89 11.92
C LEU A 235 -7.40 -22.46 12.01
N LEU A 236 -6.77 -22.59 13.17
CA LEU A 236 -5.32 -22.37 13.31
C LEU A 236 -4.52 -23.37 12.46
N ALA A 237 -4.87 -24.65 12.47
CA ALA A 237 -4.19 -25.66 11.65
C ALA A 237 -4.32 -25.34 10.15
N LEU A 238 -5.50 -24.91 9.71
CA LEU A 238 -5.73 -24.47 8.34
C LEU A 238 -4.88 -23.22 8.00
N ALA A 239 -4.85 -22.22 8.88
CA ALA A 239 -4.07 -21.00 8.69
C ALA A 239 -2.56 -21.27 8.59
N LEU A 240 -2.03 -22.12 9.48
CA LEU A 240 -0.63 -22.54 9.45
C LEU A 240 -0.29 -23.27 8.14
N ALA A 241 -1.16 -24.15 7.66
CA ALA A 241 -0.95 -24.85 6.38
C ALA A 241 -0.93 -23.88 5.18
N GLN A 242 -1.60 -22.73 5.26
CA GLN A 242 -1.53 -21.72 4.19
C GLN A 242 -0.23 -20.88 4.25
N LEU A 243 0.38 -20.71 5.43
CA LEU A 243 1.59 -19.89 5.57
C LEU A 243 2.81 -20.48 4.87
N ASP A 244 2.86 -21.79 4.69
CA ASP A 244 3.92 -22.46 3.91
C ASP A 244 3.97 -21.93 2.46
N TYR A 245 2.86 -21.37 1.96
CA TYR A 245 2.78 -20.74 0.64
C TYR A 245 3.24 -19.26 0.65
N VAL A 246 3.32 -18.60 1.81
CA VAL A 246 3.84 -17.22 1.99
C VAL A 246 5.35 -17.24 2.28
N SER A 247 6.14 -17.96 1.49
CA SER A 247 7.57 -17.68 1.49
C SER A 247 7.80 -16.38 0.71
N ALA A 248 8.43 -15.39 1.34
CA ALA A 248 8.98 -14.25 0.59
C ALA A 248 9.84 -14.83 -0.54
N PRO A 249 9.73 -14.34 -1.79
CA PRO A 249 10.61 -14.80 -2.84
C PRO A 249 12.05 -14.66 -2.32
N ALA A 250 12.87 -15.71 -2.48
CA ALA A 250 14.29 -15.62 -2.19
C ALA A 250 14.80 -14.36 -2.89
N ALA A 251 15.36 -13.41 -2.11
CA ALA A 251 15.81 -12.12 -2.65
C ALA A 251 16.67 -12.40 -3.88
N ALA A 252 16.12 -12.19 -5.07
CA ALA A 252 16.88 -12.37 -6.28
C ALA A 252 17.99 -11.32 -6.20
N PRO A 253 19.28 -11.71 -6.25
CA PRO A 253 20.33 -10.71 -6.28
C PRO A 253 20.09 -9.84 -7.50
N LEU A 254 19.85 -8.54 -7.28
CA LEU A 254 19.82 -7.52 -8.33
C LEU A 254 21.13 -7.66 -9.11
N ARG A 255 21.08 -8.31 -10.27
CA ARG A 255 22.23 -8.38 -11.18
C ARG A 255 22.32 -7.03 -11.84
N LEU A 256 23.20 -6.19 -11.31
CA LEU A 256 23.62 -4.98 -11.99
C LEU A 256 24.10 -5.37 -13.40
N ALA A 257 23.45 -4.82 -14.42
CA ALA A 257 23.94 -4.92 -15.78
C ALA A 257 25.38 -4.40 -15.82
N PRO A 258 26.31 -5.08 -16.50
CA PRO A 258 27.67 -4.57 -16.67
C PRO A 258 27.59 -3.23 -17.39
N GLN A 259 28.16 -2.19 -16.78
CA GLN A 259 28.32 -0.90 -17.45
C GLN A 259 29.24 -1.11 -18.65
N THR A 260 28.68 -0.99 -19.86
CA THR A 260 29.42 -0.94 -21.12
C THR A 260 29.64 0.50 -21.55
#